data_AF-A0AAW9IM10-F1
#
_entry.id   AF-A0AAW9IM10-F1
#
_cell.length_a   1.000
_cell.length_b   1.000
_cell.length_c   1.000
_cell.angle_alpha   90.00
_cell.angle_beta   90.00
_cell.angle_gamma   90.00
#
_symmetry.space_group_name_H-M   'P 1'
#
loop_
_entity.id
_entity.type
_entity.pdbx_description
1 polymer ?
#
loop_
_entity_poly.entity_id
_entity_poly.type
_entity_poly.pdbx_seq_one_letter_code
_entity_poly.pdbx_strand_id
1 'polypeptide(L)'
;INSVRSSHYPNDPRWYDLCNEYGLYVMDEANLETHGRLDEIPQSRPEWKEAVIDRQRSMLERSKNETSIIMWSLGNESSGGKNFEHAANWIREKDPTRPIHYEPYRDVADVYGRMYRTIEEMESYGQDK
;
A
#
# COMPACT_ATOMS: atom_id res chain seq x y z
N ILE A 1 -11.08 17.40 -6.56
CA ILE A 1 -10.54 16.14 -5.98
C ILE A 1 -10.91 15.03 -6.93
N ASN A 2 -9.97 14.17 -7.32
CA ASN A 2 -10.22 13.04 -8.24
C ASN A 2 -9.74 11.69 -7.69
N SER A 3 -9.11 11.69 -6.51
CA SER A 3 -8.50 10.51 -5.92
C SER A 3 -8.60 10.55 -4.39
N VAL A 4 -8.62 9.36 -3.79
CA VAL A 4 -8.66 9.16 -2.33
C VAL A 4 -7.74 7.98 -1.95
N ARG A 5 -7.02 8.12 -0.84
CA ARG A 5 -6.28 7.03 -0.19
C ARG A 5 -7.07 6.55 1.02
N SER A 6 -7.24 5.23 1.15
CA SER A 6 -7.87 4.60 2.32
C SER A 6 -6.93 4.63 3.55
N SER A 7 -6.59 5.81 4.07
CA SER A 7 -5.64 5.97 5.18
C SER A 7 -6.23 5.49 6.52
N HIS A 8 -5.69 4.48 7.22
CA HIS A 8 -4.61 3.55 6.84
C HIS A 8 -5.11 2.09 6.92
N TYR A 9 -6.29 1.86 6.38
CA TYR A 9 -6.98 0.58 6.39
C TYR A 9 -8.12 0.57 5.36
N PRO A 10 -8.58 -0.61 4.91
CA PRO A 10 -9.67 -0.67 3.97
C PRO A 10 -10.99 -0.20 4.59
N ASN A 11 -11.80 0.49 3.79
CA ASN A 11 -13.09 1.06 4.21
C ASN A 11 -14.23 0.03 4.09
N ASP A 12 -15.44 0.44 4.50
CA ASP A 12 -16.66 -0.32 4.24
C ASP A 12 -16.86 -0.56 2.72
N PRO A 13 -17.32 -1.75 2.28
CA PRO A 13 -17.56 -2.04 0.86
C PRO A 13 -18.39 -0.98 0.12
N ARG A 14 -19.36 -0.37 0.81
CA ARG A 14 -20.20 0.71 0.28
C ARG A 14 -19.39 1.89 -0.24
N TRP A 15 -18.22 2.17 0.35
CA TRP A 15 -17.34 3.25 -0.09
C TRP A 15 -16.83 3.03 -1.52
N TYR A 16 -16.41 1.81 -1.84
CA TYR A 16 -15.88 1.48 -3.16
C TYR A 16 -16.98 1.47 -4.23
N ASP A 17 -18.19 1.01 -3.88
CA ASP A 17 -19.37 1.13 -4.74
C ASP A 17 -19.62 2.60 -5.14
N LEU A 18 -19.54 3.51 -4.17
CA LEU A 18 -19.73 4.94 -4.41
C LEU A 18 -18.59 5.53 -5.26
N CYS A 19 -17.34 5.10 -5.03
CA CYS A 19 -16.21 5.54 -5.86
C CYS A 19 -16.32 5.05 -7.31
N ASN A 20 -16.85 3.85 -7.54
CA ASN A 20 -17.16 3.36 -8.89
C ASN A 20 -18.28 4.19 -9.53
N GLU A 21 -19.36 4.46 -8.80
CA GLU A 21 -20.53 5.18 -9.32
C GLU A 21 -20.20 6.63 -9.68
N TYR A 22 -19.48 7.33 -8.79
CA TYR A 22 -19.23 8.77 -8.93
C TYR A 22 -17.88 9.11 -9.58
N GLY A 23 -17.01 8.12 -9.80
CA GLY A 23 -15.73 8.30 -10.48
C GLY A 23 -14.66 8.95 -9.60
N LEU A 24 -14.10 8.18 -8.67
CA LEU A 24 -12.90 8.56 -7.90
C LEU A 24 -11.85 7.45 -7.98
N TYR A 25 -10.58 7.82 -8.23
CA TYR A 25 -9.48 6.87 -8.16
C TYR A 25 -9.14 6.54 -6.70
N VAL A 26 -9.03 5.26 -6.38
CA VAL A 26 -8.78 4.79 -5.02
C VAL A 26 -7.42 4.10 -4.95
N MET A 27 -6.62 4.53 -3.98
CA MET A 27 -5.51 3.72 -3.44
C MET A 27 -6.03 3.01 -2.19
N ASP A 28 -6.27 1.71 -2.31
CA ASP A 28 -6.73 0.91 -1.18
C ASP A 28 -5.53 0.43 -0.37
N GLU A 29 -5.59 0.52 0.95
CA GLU A 29 -4.44 0.31 1.82
C GLU A 29 -4.72 -0.77 2.86
N ALA A 30 -3.80 -1.71 3.00
CA ALA A 30 -3.92 -2.76 3.98
C ALA A 30 -3.88 -2.16 5.39
N ASN A 31 -4.71 -2.69 6.29
CA ASN A 31 -4.71 -2.31 7.69
C ASN A 31 -3.41 -2.82 8.32
N LEU A 32 -2.30 -2.11 8.19
CA LEU A 32 -0.98 -2.54 8.67
C LEU A 32 -0.15 -1.30 9.00
N GLU A 33 -0.05 -1.04 10.30
CA GLU A 33 0.79 0.02 10.84
C GLU A 33 1.46 -0.43 12.14
N THR A 34 2.77 -0.23 12.25
CA THR A 34 3.56 -0.56 13.44
C THR A 34 4.46 0.59 13.89
N HIS A 35 4.04 1.84 13.65
CA HIS A 35 4.83 3.04 13.98
C HIS A 35 5.37 3.02 15.42
N GLY A 36 4.55 2.66 16.42
CA GLY A 36 5.00 2.58 17.83
C GLY A 36 6.08 1.53 18.12
N ARG A 37 6.41 0.69 17.15
CA ARG A 37 7.42 -0.37 17.18
C ARG A 37 8.23 -0.37 15.86
N LEU A 38 8.43 0.82 15.29
CA LEU A 38 9.18 1.01 14.04
C LEU A 38 10.55 0.33 14.15
N ASP A 39 10.97 -0.31 13.07
CA ASP A 39 12.20 -1.10 13.00
C ASP A 39 12.30 -2.29 13.98
N GLU A 40 11.23 -2.66 14.70
CA GLU A 40 11.18 -3.87 15.54
C GLU A 40 10.29 -4.95 14.91
N ILE A 41 9.11 -4.58 14.42
CA ILE A 41 8.10 -5.46 13.81
C ILE A 41 7.39 -4.73 12.65
N PRO A 42 6.87 -5.46 11.64
CA PRO A 42 7.03 -6.89 11.41
C PRO A 42 8.37 -7.26 10.76
N GLN A 43 9.08 -6.32 10.12
CA GLN A 43 10.45 -6.47 9.60
C GLN A 43 10.68 -7.82 8.87
N SER A 44 11.78 -8.52 9.17
CA SER A 44 12.09 -9.86 8.64
C SER A 44 11.82 -10.98 9.67
N ARG A 45 10.93 -10.73 10.64
CA ARG A 45 10.64 -11.69 11.72
C ARG A 45 9.61 -12.73 11.22
N PRO A 46 9.97 -14.02 11.13
CA PRO A 46 9.14 -15.04 10.49
C PRO A 46 7.79 -15.25 11.18
N GLU A 47 7.71 -15.04 12.49
CA GLU A 47 6.47 -15.14 13.27
C GLU A 47 5.40 -14.11 12.85
N TRP A 48 5.80 -13.02 12.20
CA TRP A 48 4.89 -11.99 11.70
C TRP A 48 4.49 -12.18 10.24
N LYS A 49 5.14 -13.10 9.50
CA LYS A 49 4.91 -13.28 8.06
C LYS A 49 3.45 -13.50 7.73
N GLU A 50 2.80 -14.46 8.39
CA GLU A 50 1.41 -14.81 8.10
C GLU A 50 0.45 -13.68 8.48
N ALA A 51 0.72 -12.94 9.56
CA ALA A 51 -0.09 -11.79 9.94
C ALA A 51 -0.01 -10.64 8.91
N VAL A 52 1.18 -10.43 8.31
CA VAL A 52 1.36 -9.46 7.23
C VAL A 52 0.60 -9.89 5.97
N ILE A 53 0.77 -11.15 5.54
CA ILE A 53 0.09 -11.69 4.35
C ILE A 53 -1.43 -11.69 4.52
N ASP A 54 -1.94 -12.02 5.70
CA ASP A 54 -3.37 -12.05 5.99
C ASP A 54 -4.04 -10.68 5.80
N ARG A 55 -3.37 -9.60 6.25
CA ARG A 55 -3.85 -8.22 6.06
C ARG A 55 -3.90 -7.83 4.58
N GLN A 56 -2.90 -8.22 3.79
CA GLN A 56 -2.91 -7.99 2.33
C GLN A 56 -4.02 -8.79 1.65
N ARG A 57 -4.15 -10.07 2.01
CA ARG A 57 -5.15 -10.98 1.44
C ARG A 57 -6.57 -10.49 1.71
N SER A 58 -6.83 -10.06 2.95
CA SER A 58 -8.15 -9.56 3.35
C SER A 58 -8.55 -8.29 2.61
N MET A 59 -7.60 -7.42 2.27
CA MET A 59 -7.84 -6.25 1.42
C MET A 59 -8.12 -6.67 -0.03
N LEU A 60 -7.18 -7.38 -0.65
CA LEU A 60 -7.22 -7.70 -2.08
C LEU A 60 -8.41 -8.58 -2.42
N GLU A 61 -8.61 -9.70 -1.72
CA GLU A 61 -9.63 -10.68 -2.08
C GLU A 61 -11.05 -10.12 -2.00
N ARG A 62 -11.28 -9.14 -1.10
CA ARG A 62 -12.55 -8.45 -0.95
C ARG A 62 -12.80 -7.45 -2.08
N SER A 63 -11.79 -6.67 -2.48
CA SER A 63 -11.98 -5.48 -3.33
C SER A 63 -11.37 -5.58 -4.73
N LYS A 64 -10.79 -6.72 -5.14
CA LYS A 64 -10.07 -6.87 -6.44
C LYS A 64 -10.89 -6.54 -7.69
N ASN A 65 -12.22 -6.60 -7.60
CA ASN A 65 -13.13 -6.31 -8.71
C ASN A 65 -13.59 -4.85 -8.75
N GLU A 66 -13.22 -4.04 -7.75
CA GLU A 66 -13.54 -2.61 -7.73
C GLU A 66 -12.73 -1.87 -8.79
N THR A 67 -13.42 -1.29 -9.76
CA THR A 67 -12.78 -0.59 -10.90
C THR A 67 -12.17 0.74 -10.50
N SER A 68 -12.67 1.36 -9.44
CA SER A 68 -12.15 2.61 -8.88
C SER A 68 -10.79 2.42 -8.23
N ILE A 69 -10.47 1.21 -7.74
CA ILE A 69 -9.17 0.93 -7.15
C ILE A 69 -8.13 0.82 -8.26
N ILE A 70 -7.15 1.69 -8.21
CA ILE A 70 -6.06 1.77 -9.21
C ILE A 70 -4.70 1.37 -8.64
N MET A 71 -4.60 1.16 -7.32
CA MET A 71 -3.33 0.88 -6.65
C MET A 71 -3.57 0.18 -5.31
N TRP A 72 -2.68 -0.75 -4.97
CA TRP A 72 -2.64 -1.41 -3.65
C TRP A 72 -1.52 -0.83 -2.80
N SER A 73 -1.82 -0.41 -1.58
CA SER A 73 -0.83 0.03 -0.60
C SER A 73 -0.59 -1.04 0.45
N LEU A 74 0.67 -1.41 0.70
CA LEU A 74 1.00 -2.50 1.63
C LEU A 74 0.76 -2.15 3.11
N GLY A 75 0.48 -0.89 3.41
CA GLY A 75 0.29 -0.36 4.76
C GLY A 75 0.95 1.01 4.92
N ASN A 76 1.19 1.38 6.17
CA ASN A 76 1.76 2.67 6.54
C ASN A 76 2.84 2.49 7.63
N GLU A 77 3.88 3.32 7.62
CA GLU A 77 4.86 3.49 8.72
C GLU A 77 5.23 2.21 9.50
N SER A 78 5.61 1.15 8.77
CA SER A 78 5.91 -0.17 9.35
C SER A 78 7.29 -0.70 8.95
N SER A 79 8.18 0.19 8.50
CA SER A 79 9.52 -0.13 8.00
C SER A 79 9.52 -1.12 6.83
N GLY A 80 10.70 -1.64 6.45
CA GLY A 80 10.84 -2.62 5.35
C GLY A 80 11.02 -4.06 5.83
N GLY A 81 11.70 -4.87 5.02
CA GLY A 81 12.11 -6.24 5.35
C GLY A 81 11.34 -7.34 4.62
N LYS A 82 11.78 -8.59 4.82
CA LYS A 82 11.31 -9.76 4.06
C LYS A 82 9.80 -9.99 4.11
N ASN A 83 9.14 -9.59 5.20
CA ASN A 83 7.68 -9.73 5.28
C ASN A 83 6.96 -8.84 4.25
N PHE A 84 7.50 -7.65 3.93
CA PHE A 84 6.96 -6.78 2.89
C PHE A 84 7.34 -7.25 1.48
N GLU A 85 8.50 -7.89 1.30
CA GLU A 85 8.83 -8.59 0.04
C GLU A 85 7.83 -9.73 -0.23
N HIS A 86 7.54 -10.55 0.79
CA HIS A 86 6.55 -11.61 0.69
C HIS A 86 5.14 -11.07 0.41
N ALA A 87 4.74 -9.98 1.08
CA ALA A 87 3.48 -9.30 0.85
C ALA A 87 3.35 -8.80 -0.60
N ALA A 88 4.34 -8.07 -1.09
CA ALA A 88 4.34 -7.53 -2.44
C ALA A 88 4.33 -8.62 -3.50
N ASN A 89 5.17 -9.66 -3.34
CA ASN A 89 5.19 -10.80 -4.26
C ASN A 89 3.84 -11.54 -4.29
N TRP A 90 3.19 -11.69 -3.14
CA TRP A 90 1.85 -12.29 -3.08
C TRP A 90 0.81 -11.45 -3.83
N ILE A 91 0.81 -10.12 -3.65
CA ILE A 91 -0.11 -9.24 -4.39
C ILE A 91 0.17 -9.31 -5.90
N ARG A 92 1.44 -9.23 -6.33
CA ARG A 92 1.81 -9.33 -7.76
C ARG A 92 1.35 -10.65 -8.39
N GLU A 93 1.40 -11.75 -7.65
CA GLU A 93 0.92 -13.05 -8.11
C GLU A 93 -0.61 -13.08 -8.27
N LYS A 94 -1.36 -12.40 -7.39
CA LYS A 94 -2.82 -12.45 -7.35
C LYS A 94 -3.51 -11.40 -8.19
N ASP A 95 -2.94 -10.22 -8.29
CA ASP A 95 -3.44 -9.14 -9.11
C ASP A 95 -2.27 -8.43 -9.84
N PRO A 96 -1.92 -8.89 -11.05
CA PRO A 96 -0.90 -8.24 -11.88
C PRO A 96 -1.42 -6.98 -12.59
N THR A 97 -2.69 -6.58 -12.38
CA THR A 97 -3.34 -5.51 -13.15
C THR A 97 -3.16 -4.12 -12.53
N ARG A 98 -2.71 -4.04 -11.27
CA ARG A 98 -2.58 -2.79 -10.52
C ARG A 98 -1.19 -2.65 -9.89
N PRO A 99 -0.60 -1.44 -9.88
CA PRO A 99 0.67 -1.19 -9.21
C PRO A 99 0.56 -1.28 -7.69
N ILE A 100 1.70 -1.55 -7.05
CA ILE A 100 1.88 -1.56 -5.61
C ILE A 100 2.54 -0.25 -5.16
N HIS A 101 2.02 0.32 -4.08
CA HIS A 101 2.64 1.41 -3.32
C HIS A 101 3.05 0.92 -1.93
N TYR A 102 4.19 1.40 -1.46
CA TYR A 102 4.56 1.31 -0.06
C TYR A 102 5.66 2.33 0.23
N GLU A 103 5.30 3.36 0.99
CA GLU A 103 6.19 4.49 1.25
C GLU A 103 7.49 4.13 1.98
N PRO A 104 7.47 3.30 3.04
CA PRO A 104 8.67 3.04 3.83
C PRO A 104 9.75 2.21 3.13
N TYR A 105 9.39 1.44 2.09
CA TYR A 105 10.32 0.52 1.45
C TYR A 105 10.17 0.47 -0.08
N ARG A 106 10.97 1.29 -0.77
CA ARG A 106 10.93 1.49 -2.22
C ARG A 106 11.13 0.21 -3.04
N ASP A 107 11.99 -0.71 -2.59
CA ASP A 107 12.39 -1.88 -3.38
C ASP A 107 11.23 -2.84 -3.69
N VAL A 108 10.15 -2.78 -2.89
CA VAL A 108 8.97 -3.62 -3.09
C VAL A 108 7.83 -2.90 -3.81
N ALA A 109 7.94 -1.59 -4.04
CA ALA A 109 6.90 -0.75 -4.61
C ALA A 109 7.15 -0.43 -6.09
N ASP A 110 6.06 -0.30 -6.85
CA ASP A 110 6.11 0.10 -8.27
C ASP A 110 6.01 1.64 -8.41
N VAL A 111 5.51 2.32 -7.37
CA VAL A 111 5.37 3.77 -7.30
C VAL A 111 6.20 4.32 -6.16
N TYR A 112 7.07 5.28 -6.46
CA TYR A 112 7.80 6.03 -5.45
C TYR A 112 6.87 7.00 -4.73
N GLY A 113 6.61 6.72 -3.46
CA GLY A 113 5.94 7.63 -2.53
C GLY A 113 6.93 8.08 -1.46
N ARG A 114 6.82 9.33 -1.02
CA ARG A 114 7.49 9.80 0.21
C ARG A 114 6.68 10.91 0.86
N MET A 115 6.45 10.80 2.17
CA MET A 115 5.60 11.75 2.87
C MET A 115 6.35 13.06 3.16
N TYR A 116 5.62 14.18 3.06
CA TYR A 116 6.03 15.51 3.55
C TYR A 116 7.41 16.00 3.08
N ARG A 117 7.80 15.71 1.84
CA ARG A 117 9.06 16.16 1.24
C ARG A 117 9.11 17.68 1.09
N THR A 118 10.29 18.27 1.25
CA THR A 118 10.51 19.69 0.92
C THR A 118 10.53 19.89 -0.59
N ILE A 119 10.42 21.15 -1.03
CA ILE A 119 10.49 21.50 -2.45
C ILE A 119 11.85 21.11 -3.03
N GLU A 120 12.93 21.37 -2.29
CA GLU A 120 14.30 21.05 -2.70
C GLU A 120 14.50 19.54 -2.88
N GLU A 121 13.92 18.73 -1.99
CA GLU A 121 13.98 17.27 -2.10
C GLU A 121 13.20 16.74 -3.32
N MET A 122 12.11 17.40 -3.70
CA MET A 122 11.32 17.06 -4.88
C MET A 122 12.05 17.48 -6.17
N GLU A 123 12.65 18.67 -6.19
CA GLU A 123 13.47 19.13 -7.31
C GLU A 123 14.67 18.21 -7.53
N SER A 124 15.36 17.83 -6.45
CA SER A 124 16.48 16.89 -6.50
C SER A 124 16.06 15.54 -7.09
N TYR A 125 14.91 14.99 -6.68
CA TYR A 125 14.40 13.74 -7.25
C TYR A 125 14.06 13.86 -8.74
N GLY A 126 13.48 14.99 -9.17
CA GLY A 126 13.15 15.22 -10.58
C GLY A 126 14.36 15.45 -11.49
N GLN A 127 15.52 15.80 -10.93
CA GLN A 127 16.77 16.01 -11.66
C GLN A 127 17.66 14.76 -11.70
N ASP A 128 17.46 13.82 -10.78
CA ASP A 128 18.15 12.53 -10.73
C ASP A 128 17.67 11.67 -11.92
N LYS A 129 18.53 11.51 -12.95
CA LYS A 129 18.24 10.82 -14.21
C LYS A 129 18.85 9.42 -14.24
#